data_AF-A0A945ZN24-F1
#
_entry.id   AF-A0A945ZN24-F1
#
_cell.length_a   1.000
_cell.length_b   1.000
_cell.length_c   1.000
_cell.angle_alpha   90.00
_cell.angle_beta   90.00
_cell.angle_gamma   90.00
#
_symmetry.space_group_name_H-M   'P 1'
#
loop_
_entity.id
_entity.type
_entity.pdbx_description
1 polymer ?
#
loop_
_entity_poly.entity_id
_entity_poly.type
_entity_poly.pdbx_seq_one_letter_code
_entity_poly.pdbx_strand_id
1 'polypeptide(L)'
;MRRSDYSSQNKNEINEIAQNCIVGNLGIIDSNQFPRVVPLNFVYSDDCIYFHGANEGEKFDVFKANPKVSFSIVEPYSLIPSYWIAKDYACPATQFYKSI
;
A
#
# COMPACT_ATOMS: atom_id res chain seq x y z
N MET A 1 3.32 -10.57 11.69
CA MET A 1 3.86 -9.20 11.51
C MET A 1 5.04 -9.01 12.48
N ARG A 2 6.15 -8.37 12.08
CA ARG A 2 7.35 -8.21 12.93
C ARG A 2 7.11 -7.36 14.19
N ARG A 3 6.20 -6.38 14.12
CA ARG A 3 5.86 -5.50 15.24
C ARG A 3 4.35 -5.46 15.45
N SER A 4 3.81 -6.47 16.15
CA SER A 4 2.38 -6.64 16.43
C SER A 4 1.73 -5.43 17.10
N ASP A 5 2.50 -4.68 17.88
CA ASP A 5 2.02 -3.57 18.69
C ASP A 5 1.57 -2.36 17.85
N TYR A 6 1.93 -2.32 16.57
CA TYR A 6 1.45 -1.29 15.62
C TYR A 6 0.27 -1.78 14.76
N SER A 7 -0.30 -2.95 15.06
CA SER A 7 -1.50 -3.44 14.36
C SER A 7 -2.72 -2.69 14.85
N SER A 8 -3.50 -2.11 13.94
CA SER A 8 -4.83 -1.57 14.23
C SER A 8 -5.90 -2.39 13.52
N GLN A 9 -7.00 -2.67 14.22
CA GLN A 9 -8.24 -3.20 13.62
C GLN A 9 -9.37 -2.16 13.68
N ASN A 10 -9.04 -0.91 13.99
CA ASN A 10 -10.00 0.17 14.06
C ASN A 10 -10.50 0.53 12.65
N LYS A 11 -11.74 0.16 12.33
CA LYS A 11 -12.35 0.41 11.02
C LYS A 11 -12.37 1.88 10.63
N ASN A 12 -12.54 2.79 11.59
CA ASN A 12 -12.59 4.22 11.28
C ASN A 12 -11.22 4.71 10.81
N GLU A 13 -10.13 4.26 11.44
CA GLU A 13 -8.76 4.59 11.02
C GLU A 13 -8.45 3.98 9.64
N ILE A 14 -8.87 2.73 9.41
CA ILE A 14 -8.68 2.05 8.12
C ILE A 14 -9.40 2.83 7.01
N ASN A 15 -10.66 3.21 7.23
CA ASN A 15 -11.45 3.96 6.27
C ASN A 15 -10.85 5.34 5.99
N GLU A 16 -10.36 6.04 7.02
CA GLU A 16 -9.71 7.34 6.90
C GLU A 16 -8.47 7.27 5.99
N ILE A 17 -7.57 6.32 6.23
CA ILE A 17 -6.37 6.12 5.39
C ILE A 17 -6.78 5.79 3.95
N ALA A 18 -7.73 4.88 3.78
CA ALA A 18 -8.19 4.45 2.46
C ALA A 18 -8.88 5.57 1.65
N GLN A 19 -9.48 6.55 2.33
CA GLN A 19 -10.08 7.74 1.71
C GLN A 19 -9.05 8.85 1.44
N ASN A 20 -8.01 8.98 2.26
CA ASN A 20 -7.00 10.03 2.10
C ASN A 20 -5.94 9.71 1.03
N CYS A 21 -5.61 8.43 0.83
CA CYS A 21 -4.63 8.03 -0.18
C CYS A 21 -5.23 8.09 -1.59
N ILE A 22 -4.53 8.75 -2.51
CA ILE A 22 -4.95 8.88 -3.92
C ILE A 22 -4.28 7.87 -4.87
N VAL A 23 -3.13 7.32 -4.45
CA VAL A 23 -2.36 6.31 -5.20
C VAL A 23 -2.17 5.10 -4.32
N GLY A 24 -2.39 3.92 -4.88
CA GLY A 24 -2.08 2.65 -4.25
C GLY A 24 -1.23 1.75 -5.12
N ASN A 25 -0.59 0.78 -4.49
CA ASN A 25 0.32 -0.17 -5.09
C ASN A 25 -0.41 -1.51 -5.25
N LEU A 26 -0.76 -1.83 -6.48
CA LEU A 26 -1.40 -3.10 -6.83
C LEU A 26 -0.34 -4.15 -7.13
N GLY A 27 -0.23 -5.17 -6.28
CA GLY A 27 0.59 -6.34 -6.51
C GLY A 27 -0.17 -7.41 -7.29
N ILE A 28 0.41 -7.86 -8.41
CA ILE A 28 -0.11 -8.93 -9.27
C ILE A 28 1.01 -9.95 -9.56
N ILE A 29 0.63 -11.14 -10.00
CA ILE A 29 1.56 -12.13 -10.55
C ILE A 29 1.38 -12.14 -12.07
N ASP A 30 2.44 -11.84 -12.81
CA ASP A 30 2.37 -11.79 -14.27
C ASP A 30 2.26 -13.19 -14.91
N SER A 31 2.12 -13.22 -16.24
CA SER A 31 2.02 -14.49 -17.00
C SER A 31 3.26 -15.38 -16.85
N ASN A 32 4.41 -14.80 -16.54
CA ASN A 32 5.69 -15.49 -16.35
C ASN A 32 5.94 -15.89 -14.89
N GLN A 33 4.94 -15.75 -14.01
CA GLN A 33 5.01 -16.04 -12.57
C GLN A 33 5.93 -15.10 -11.78
N PHE A 34 6.21 -13.90 -12.29
CA PHE A 34 6.94 -12.87 -11.55
C PHE A 34 5.98 -11.90 -10.84
N PRO A 35 6.30 -11.48 -9.60
CA PRO A 35 5.54 -10.45 -8.93
C PRO A 35 5.78 -9.10 -9.59
N ARG A 36 4.69 -8.36 -9.82
CA ARG A 36 4.71 -7.01 -10.37
C ARG A 36 3.89 -6.08 -9.50
N VAL A 37 4.39 -4.87 -9.30
CA VAL A 37 3.69 -3.81 -8.57
C VAL A 37 3.33 -2.68 -9.54
N VAL A 38 2.06 -2.32 -9.58
CA VAL A 38 1.52 -1.28 -10.44
C VAL A 38 0.97 -0.15 -9.56
N PRO A 39 1.61 1.04 -9.54
CA PRO A 39 1.02 2.20 -8.90
C PRO A 39 -0.17 2.68 -9.74
N LEU A 40 -1.32 2.91 -9.12
CA LEU A 40 -2.51 3.41 -9.79
C LEU A 40 -3.37 4.30 -8.89
N ASN A 41 -4.15 5.17 -9.53
CA ASN A 41 -5.18 5.93 -8.84
C ASN A 41 -6.35 5.01 -8.50
N PHE A 42 -6.91 5.19 -7.31
CA PHE A 42 -8.03 4.39 -6.83
C PHE A 42 -9.04 5.23 -6.04
N VAL A 43 -10.20 4.64 -5.76
CA VAL A 43 -11.21 5.15 -4.83
C VAL A 43 -11.59 4.00 -3.91
N TYR A 44 -11.77 4.29 -2.63
CA TYR A 44 -12.33 3.36 -1.66
C TYR A 44 -13.80 3.71 -1.36
N SER A 45 -14.70 2.74 -1.56
CA SER A 45 -16.13 2.86 -1.27
C SER A 45 -16.69 1.50 -0.89
N ASP A 46 -17.61 1.45 0.08
CA ASP A 46 -18.35 0.23 0.45
C ASP A 46 -17.44 -1.00 0.67
N ASP A 47 -16.36 -0.82 1.44
CA ASP A 47 -15.35 -1.85 1.71
C ASP A 47 -14.63 -2.40 0.45
N CYS A 48 -14.71 -1.71 -0.68
CA CYS A 48 -14.12 -2.08 -1.95
C CYS A 48 -13.13 -1.02 -2.48
N ILE A 49 -12.06 -1.49 -3.13
CA ILE A 49 -11.11 -0.66 -3.86
C ILE A 49 -11.49 -0.68 -5.34
N TYR A 50 -11.72 0.49 -5.91
CA TYR A 50 -12.04 0.69 -7.32
C TYR A 50 -10.90 1.43 -8.02
N PHE A 51 -10.56 1.00 -9.22
CA PHE A 51 -9.63 1.70 -10.09
C PHE A 51 -10.04 1.49 -11.54
N HIS A 52 -9.65 2.42 -12.42
CA HIS A 52 -9.92 2.31 -13.85
C HIS A 52 -8.79 1.57 -14.58
N GLY A 53 -9.09 1.04 -15.76
CA GLY A 53 -8.12 0.36 -16.61
C GLY A 53 -8.67 0.12 -18.00
N ALA A 54 -7.78 -0.23 -18.93
CA ALA A 54 -8.18 -0.71 -20.23
C ALA A 54 -8.71 -2.15 -20.14
N ASN A 55 -9.66 -2.50 -21.00
CA ASN A 55 -10.16 -3.87 -21.16
C ASN A 55 -9.27 -4.71 -22.08
N GLU A 56 -7.98 -4.35 -22.16
CA GLU A 56 -6.97 -4.99 -22.99
C GLU A 56 -5.58 -4.80 -22.36
N GLY A 57 -4.62 -5.58 -22.85
CA GLY A 57 -3.24 -5.56 -22.40
C GLY A 57 -2.98 -6.46 -21.20
N GLU A 58 -1.69 -6.54 -20.86
CA GLU A 58 -1.15 -7.53 -19.92
C GLU A 58 -1.88 -7.54 -18.56
N LYS A 59 -2.20 -6.38 -17.98
CA LYS A 59 -2.91 -6.30 -16.69
C LYS A 59 -4.29 -6.97 -16.75
N PHE A 60 -5.02 -6.78 -17.85
CA PHE A 60 -6.33 -7.36 -18.06
C PHE A 60 -6.26 -8.88 -18.25
N ASP A 61 -5.28 -9.34 -19.03
CA ASP A 61 -5.05 -10.78 -19.26
C ASP A 61 -4.62 -11.49 -17.98
N VAL A 62 -3.75 -10.86 -17.17
CA VAL A 62 -3.34 -11.35 -15.85
C VAL A 62 -4.55 -11.51 -14.93
N PHE A 63 -5.44 -10.51 -14.85
CA PHE A 63 -6.64 -10.62 -14.01
C PHE A 63 -7.63 -11.69 -14.47
N LYS A 64 -7.76 -11.89 -15.78
CA LYS A 64 -8.57 -12.99 -16.33
C LYS A 64 -8.02 -14.36 -15.94
N ALA A 65 -6.70 -14.53 -15.96
CA ALA A 65 -6.06 -15.79 -15.63
C ALA A 65 -5.98 -16.03 -14.11
N ASN A 66 -5.69 -15.00 -13.34
CA ASN A 66 -5.54 -15.05 -11.89
C ASN A 66 -6.02 -13.74 -11.23
N PRO A 67 -7.21 -13.74 -10.60
CA PRO A 67 -7.78 -12.56 -9.96
C PRO A 67 -7.16 -12.27 -8.58
N LYS A 68 -6.22 -13.08 -8.08
CA LYS A 68 -5.59 -12.85 -6.78
C LYS A 68 -4.61 -11.69 -6.87
N VAL A 69 -4.77 -10.73 -5.98
CA VAL A 69 -3.98 -9.50 -5.92
C VAL A 69 -3.60 -9.18 -4.49
N SER A 70 -2.57 -8.35 -4.31
CA SER A 70 -2.39 -7.55 -3.11
C SER A 70 -2.59 -6.08 -3.44
N PHE A 71 -3.01 -5.31 -2.46
CA PHE A 71 -3.08 -3.87 -2.58
C PHE A 71 -2.46 -3.26 -1.35
N SER A 72 -1.65 -2.22 -1.52
CA SER A 72 -1.09 -1.49 -0.40
C SER A 72 -1.11 0.01 -0.61
N ILE A 73 -1.45 0.72 0.45
CA ILE A 73 -1.40 2.18 0.51
C ILE A 73 -0.61 2.61 1.72
N VAL A 74 0.05 3.76 1.60
CA VAL A 74 0.87 4.32 2.66
C VAL A 74 0.55 5.80 2.79
N GLU A 75 0.13 6.20 3.97
CA GLU A 75 -0.04 7.59 4.37
C GLU A 75 1.20 8.03 5.17
N PRO A 76 2.14 8.78 4.57
CA PRO A 76 3.32 9.25 5.27
C PRO A 76 2.96 10.45 6.17
N TYR A 77 3.42 10.44 7.43
CA TYR A 77 3.28 11.58 8.34
C TYR A 77 4.55 12.40 8.44
N SER A 78 5.65 11.81 8.90
CA SER A 78 6.90 12.56 9.16
C SER A 78 8.12 11.66 9.17
N LEU A 79 9.21 12.16 8.60
CA LEU A 79 10.56 11.61 8.78
C LEU A 79 11.05 11.95 10.19
N ILE A 80 11.52 10.96 10.91
CA ILE A 80 12.13 11.09 12.23
C ILE A 80 13.64 10.89 12.06
N PRO A 81 14.43 11.98 12.03
CA PRO A 81 15.86 11.86 11.82
C PRO A 81 16.54 11.25 13.05
N SER A 82 17.64 10.53 12.82
CA SER A 82 18.33 9.82 13.90
C SER A 82 18.90 10.75 14.96
N TYR A 83 19.33 11.97 14.60
CA TYR A 83 19.97 12.92 15.50
C TYR A 83 19.07 13.47 16.62
N TRP A 84 17.75 13.20 16.57
CA TRP A 84 16.85 13.46 17.71
C TRP A 84 17.13 12.52 18.90
N ILE A 85 17.66 11.32 18.62
CA ILE A 85 17.93 10.28 19.62
C ILE A 85 19.44 10.04 19.75
N ALA A 86 20.15 9.95 18.62
CA ALA A 86 21.57 9.67 18.56
C ALA A 86 22.24 10.49 17.44
N LYS A 87 23.12 11.42 17.84
CA LYS A 87 23.77 12.36 16.93
C LYS A 87 24.63 11.70 15.85
N ASP A 88 25.34 10.63 16.23
CA ASP A 88 26.39 10.02 15.40
C ASP A 88 26.01 8.62 14.85
N TYR A 89 24.75 8.18 15.02
CA TYR A 89 24.27 6.88 14.54
C TYR A 89 23.04 7.03 13.64
N ALA A 90 23.02 6.37 12.48
CA ALA A 90 21.88 6.42 11.55
C ALA A 90 20.73 5.46 11.90
N CYS A 91 21.01 4.39 12.67
CA CYS A 91 20.06 3.31 12.97
C CYS A 91 18.70 3.79 13.56
N PRO A 92 18.64 4.83 14.42
CA PRO A 92 17.37 5.30 14.97
C PRO A 92 16.48 6.07 13.98
N ALA A 93 16.96 6.39 12.78
CA ALA A 93 16.13 7.09 11.78
C ALA A 93 14.92 6.24 11.41
N THR A 94 13.74 6.85 11.39
CA THR A 94 12.49 6.17 11.06
C THR A 94 11.49 7.12 10.41
N GLN A 95 10.31 6.61 10.05
CA GLN A 95 9.23 7.42 9.51
C GLN A 95 7.94 7.00 10.20
N PHE A 96 7.16 7.99 10.64
CA PHE A 96 5.78 7.75 11.02
C PHE A 96 4.94 7.67 9.75
N TYR A 97 4.24 6.55 9.60
CA TYR A 97 3.31 6.28 8.52
C TYR A 97 2.18 5.39 9.06
N LYS A 98 1.03 5.42 8.40
CA LYS A 98 0.05 4.35 8.47
C LYS A 98 0.00 3.66 7.11
N SER A 99 -0.27 2.37 7.11
CA SER A 99 -0.38 1.59 5.88
C SER A 99 -1.48 0.56 5.99
N ILE A 100 -2.09 0.25 4.85
CA ILE A 100 -3.01 -0.88 4.65
C ILE A 100 -2.35 -1.83 3.64
#